data_AF-A0A376FFW6-F1
#
_entry.id   AF-A0A376FFW6-F1
#
_cell.length_a   1.000
_cell.length_b   1.000
_cell.length_c   1.000
_cell.angle_alpha   90.00
_cell.angle_beta   90.00
_cell.angle_gamma   90.00
#
_symmetry.space_group_name_H-M   'P 1'
#
loop_
_entity.id
_entity.type
_entity.pdbx_description
1 polymer ?
#
loop_
_entity_poly.entity_id
_entity_poly.type
_entity_poly.pdbx_seq_one_letter_code
_entity_poly.pdbx_strand_id
1 'polypeptide(L)'
;MKYSLGPVLYYWPKETLEDFYQQAATSSADVIYLGEAVCSKRRATKVGDWLDMAKGLAGSGKQVVLSTLALVQASSELGELKRYVENGEFLLEASDLGVVNMCAERRLPFVAGHALNCYNAVTLRLLLKQGMTRWCMPVELSRDWLANPA
;
A
#
# COMPACT_ATOMS: atom_id res chain seq x y z
N MET A 1 7.90 -10.79 15.96
CA MET A 1 7.71 -10.65 14.50
C MET A 1 6.27 -10.20 14.29
N LYS A 2 5.99 -9.18 13.46
CA LYS A 2 4.62 -8.75 13.15
C LYS A 2 4.13 -9.43 11.87
N TYR A 3 2.91 -9.94 11.87
CA TYR A 3 2.29 -10.53 10.68
C TYR A 3 1.52 -9.47 9.89
N SER A 4 1.57 -9.58 8.57
CA SER A 4 0.89 -8.66 7.65
C SER A 4 -0.04 -9.41 6.72
N LEU A 5 -1.26 -8.91 6.56
CA LEU A 5 -2.19 -9.32 5.52
C LEU A 5 -2.06 -8.36 4.33
N GLY A 6 -1.77 -8.89 3.14
CA GLY A 6 -1.66 -8.10 1.91
C GLY A 6 -3.03 -7.63 1.37
N PRO A 7 -3.04 -6.68 0.42
CA PRO A 7 -4.27 -6.23 -0.21
C PRO A 7 -4.85 -7.33 -1.11
N VAL A 8 -6.17 -7.27 -1.34
CA VAL A 8 -6.83 -8.16 -2.30
C VAL A 8 -6.42 -7.76 -3.73
N LEU A 9 -5.77 -8.67 -4.46
CA LEU A 9 -5.25 -8.45 -5.81
C LEU A 9 -6.20 -8.90 -6.93
N TYR A 10 -7.45 -9.21 -6.59
CA TYR A 10 -8.45 -9.68 -7.54
C TYR A 10 -9.72 -8.84 -7.45
N TYR A 11 -10.51 -8.84 -8.52
CA TYR A 11 -11.81 -8.18 -8.49
C TYR A 11 -12.74 -8.93 -7.55
N TRP A 12 -13.18 -8.25 -6.49
CA TRP A 12 -14.29 -8.67 -5.64
C TRP A 12 -15.37 -7.57 -5.59
N PRO A 13 -16.66 -7.97 -5.51
CA PRO A 13 -17.73 -7.05 -5.14
C PRO A 13 -17.45 -6.37 -3.79
N LYS A 14 -18.03 -5.19 -3.59
CA LYS A 14 -17.78 -4.37 -2.39
C LYS A 14 -18.16 -5.12 -1.11
N GLU A 15 -19.29 -5.81 -1.12
CA GLU A 15 -19.81 -6.56 0.03
C GLU A 15 -18.85 -7.68 0.45
N THR A 16 -18.30 -8.40 -0.54
CA THR A 16 -17.29 -9.45 -0.29
C THR A 16 -16.00 -8.88 0.31
N LEU A 17 -15.57 -7.69 -0.12
CA LEU A 17 -14.41 -7.00 0.45
C LEU A 17 -14.68 -6.58 1.90
N GLU A 18 -15.85 -6.01 2.17
CA GLU A 18 -16.25 -5.58 3.51
C GLU A 18 -16.29 -6.77 4.49
N ASP A 19 -16.93 -7.88 4.09
CA ASP A 19 -16.98 -9.12 4.87
C ASP A 19 -15.58 -9.68 5.15
N PHE A 20 -14.68 -9.62 4.17
CA PHE A 20 -13.30 -10.07 4.31
C PHE A 20 -12.51 -9.21 5.30
N TYR A 21 -12.59 -7.88 5.20
CA TYR A 21 -11.87 -7.00 6.12
C TYR A 21 -12.48 -7.00 7.52
N GLN A 22 -13.79 -7.25 7.66
CA GLN A 22 -14.39 -7.48 8.97
C GLN A 22 -13.82 -8.74 9.65
N GLN A 23 -13.59 -9.82 8.90
CA GLN A 23 -12.90 -11.00 9.42
C GLN A 23 -11.41 -10.71 9.69
N ALA A 24 -10.76 -9.91 8.84
CA ALA A 24 -9.37 -9.52 9.04
C ALA A 24 -9.16 -8.71 10.33
N ALA A 25 -10.14 -7.89 10.74
CA ALA A 25 -10.13 -7.11 11.98
C ALA A 25 -9.95 -7.99 13.23
N THR A 26 -10.46 -9.22 13.23
CA THR A 26 -10.34 -10.17 14.36
C THR A 26 -9.25 -11.22 14.16
N SER A 27 -8.56 -11.20 13.02
CA SER A 27 -7.47 -12.12 12.71
C SER A 27 -6.22 -11.88 13.56
N SER A 28 -5.24 -12.79 13.48
CA SER A 28 -3.93 -12.65 14.11
C SER A 28 -2.97 -11.70 13.38
N ALA A 29 -3.38 -11.10 12.25
CA ALA A 29 -2.54 -10.13 11.55
C ALA A 29 -2.41 -8.83 12.36
N ASP A 30 -1.20 -8.28 12.46
CA ASP A 30 -0.94 -7.00 13.14
C ASP A 30 -1.11 -5.81 12.19
N VAL A 31 -0.79 -6.02 10.91
CA VAL A 31 -0.83 -5.01 9.86
C VAL A 31 -1.75 -5.48 8.73
N ILE A 32 -2.66 -4.62 8.29
CA ILE A 32 -3.57 -4.92 7.19
C ILE A 32 -3.36 -3.91 6.07
N TYR A 33 -3.09 -4.45 4.89
CA TYR A 33 -3.01 -3.71 3.65
C TYR A 33 -4.35 -3.79 2.95
N LEU A 34 -4.88 -2.65 2.50
CA LEU A 34 -6.12 -2.58 1.73
C LEU A 34 -6.06 -1.44 0.73
N GLY A 35 -6.84 -1.53 -0.34
CA GLY A 35 -6.87 -0.51 -1.39
C GLY A 35 -6.90 -1.13 -2.77
N GLU A 36 -6.88 -0.26 -3.78
CA GLU A 36 -6.85 -0.68 -5.18
C GLU A 36 -5.41 -0.68 -5.68
N ALA A 37 -4.80 -1.87 -5.75
CA ALA A 37 -3.41 -2.04 -6.16
C ALA A 37 -3.23 -2.38 -7.66
N VAL A 38 -4.29 -2.82 -8.34
CA VAL A 38 -4.17 -3.48 -9.65
C VAL A 38 -4.72 -2.63 -10.79
N CYS A 39 -6.02 -2.33 -10.80
CA CYS A 39 -6.68 -1.67 -11.93
C CYS A 39 -7.89 -0.84 -11.51
N SER A 40 -7.79 0.47 -11.70
CA SER A 40 -8.86 1.45 -11.44
C SER A 40 -10.17 1.16 -12.19
N LYS A 41 -10.08 0.52 -13.37
CA LYS A 41 -11.23 0.27 -14.25
C LYS A 41 -12.09 -0.91 -13.82
N ARG A 42 -11.55 -1.80 -12.99
CA ARG A 42 -12.23 -3.04 -12.57
C ARG A 42 -12.75 -2.98 -11.14
N ARG A 43 -12.74 -1.83 -10.47
CA ARG A 43 -13.12 -1.76 -9.06
C ARG A 43 -14.62 -1.58 -8.84
N ALA A 44 -15.12 -2.17 -7.75
CA ALA A 44 -16.44 -1.87 -7.19
C ALA A 44 -16.39 -0.80 -6.08
N THR A 45 -15.21 -0.59 -5.48
CA THR A 45 -15.02 0.19 -4.24
C THR A 45 -14.34 1.53 -4.54
N LYS A 46 -14.90 2.64 -4.02
CA LYS A 46 -14.33 3.98 -4.21
C LYS A 46 -13.37 4.34 -3.08
N VAL A 47 -12.58 5.40 -3.29
CA VAL A 47 -11.64 5.94 -2.29
C VAL A 47 -12.29 6.16 -0.91
N GLY A 48 -13.51 6.70 -0.87
CA GLY A 48 -14.23 6.92 0.39
C GLY A 48 -14.50 5.63 1.15
N ASP A 49 -15.01 4.62 0.45
CA ASP A 49 -15.30 3.30 1.03
C ASP A 49 -14.01 2.62 1.55
N TRP A 50 -12.90 2.77 0.83
CA TRP A 50 -11.59 2.28 1.30
C TRP A 50 -11.14 2.95 2.59
N LEU A 51 -11.30 4.27 2.69
CA LEU A 51 -10.96 5.02 3.90
C LEU A 51 -11.86 4.66 5.08
N ASP A 52 -13.13 4.37 4.83
CA ASP A 52 -14.06 3.99 5.90
C ASP A 52 -13.77 2.56 6.41
N MET A 53 -13.46 1.61 5.52
CA MET A 53 -12.94 0.31 5.93
C MET A 53 -11.62 0.43 6.71
N ALA A 54 -10.70 1.30 6.26
CA ALA A 54 -9.44 1.56 6.94
C ALA A 54 -9.65 2.05 8.38
N LYS A 55 -10.58 2.99 8.61
CA LYS A 55 -10.94 3.45 9.96
C LYS A 55 -11.49 2.33 10.82
N GLY A 56 -12.37 1.49 10.28
CA GLY A 56 -12.92 0.33 10.99
C GLY A 56 -11.81 -0.63 11.46
N LEU A 57 -10.88 -0.95 10.56
CA LEU A 57 -9.71 -1.80 10.87
C LEU A 57 -8.80 -1.15 11.91
N ALA A 58 -8.49 0.14 11.79
CA ALA A 58 -7.66 0.86 12.75
C ALA A 58 -8.31 0.89 14.14
N GLY A 59 -9.64 1.07 14.21
CA GLY A 59 -10.42 1.01 15.44
C GLY A 59 -10.37 -0.36 16.15
N SER A 60 -10.06 -1.43 15.41
CA SER A 60 -9.81 -2.77 15.98
C SER A 60 -8.37 -3.00 16.46
N GLY A 61 -7.54 -1.96 16.47
CA GLY A 61 -6.14 -2.01 16.92
C GLY A 61 -5.14 -2.48 15.87
N LYS A 62 -5.55 -2.57 14.59
CA LYS A 62 -4.68 -2.96 13.48
C LYS A 62 -3.89 -1.76 12.96
N GLN A 63 -2.64 -1.98 12.57
CA GLN A 63 -1.93 -1.00 11.76
C GLN A 63 -2.44 -1.09 10.32
N VAL A 64 -2.94 0.01 9.77
CA VAL A 64 -3.50 0.03 8.42
C VAL A 64 -2.52 0.64 7.43
N VAL A 65 -2.39 0.01 6.26
CA VAL A 65 -1.62 0.51 5.12
C VAL A 65 -2.51 0.55 3.88
N LEU A 66 -2.63 1.72 3.24
CA LEU A 66 -3.41 1.90 2.04
C LEU A 66 -2.56 1.61 0.79
N SER A 67 -2.87 0.53 0.10
CA SER A 67 -2.23 0.12 -1.14
C SER A 67 -2.74 0.93 -2.33
N THR A 68 -1.80 1.50 -3.08
CA THR A 68 -2.06 2.31 -4.27
C THR A 68 -1.83 1.55 -5.56
N LEU A 69 -2.38 2.07 -6.68
CA LEU A 69 -2.25 1.50 -8.01
C LEU A 69 -0.77 1.32 -8.41
N ALA A 70 -0.45 0.13 -8.92
CA ALA A 70 0.87 -0.18 -9.49
C ALA A 70 1.20 0.60 -10.76
N LEU A 71 0.19 1.07 -11.50
CA LEU A 71 0.40 1.87 -12.70
C LEU A 71 -0.69 2.93 -12.84
N VAL A 72 -0.27 4.18 -12.78
CA VAL A 72 -1.12 5.36 -12.97
C VAL A 72 -1.08 5.77 -14.44
N GLN A 73 -2.24 5.79 -15.09
CA GLN A 73 -2.39 6.03 -16.53
C GLN A 73 -3.30 7.22 -16.86
N ALA A 74 -4.11 7.69 -15.91
CA ALA A 74 -5.08 8.75 -16.15
C ALA A 74 -5.02 9.87 -15.09
N SER A 75 -5.34 11.10 -15.50
CA SER A 75 -5.40 12.26 -14.60
C SER A 75 -6.44 12.09 -13.48
N SER A 76 -7.52 11.35 -13.73
CA SER A 76 -8.51 11.00 -12.71
C SER A 76 -7.92 10.16 -11.58
N GLU A 77 -7.00 9.24 -11.90
CA GLU A 77 -6.33 8.39 -10.91
C GLU A 77 -5.35 9.20 -10.07
N LEU A 78 -4.67 10.19 -10.66
CA LEU A 78 -3.85 11.15 -9.90
C LEU A 78 -4.70 11.92 -8.87
N GLY A 79 -5.92 12.31 -9.22
CA GLY A 79 -6.84 12.96 -8.28
C GLY A 79 -7.17 12.08 -7.08
N GLU A 80 -7.31 10.77 -7.29
CA GLU A 80 -7.59 9.80 -6.23
C GLU A 80 -6.36 9.53 -5.37
N LEU A 81 -5.18 9.41 -5.99
CA LEU A 81 -3.92 9.28 -5.26
C LEU A 81 -3.67 10.48 -4.34
N LYS A 82 -3.97 11.71 -4.79
CA LYS A 82 -3.88 12.89 -3.92
C LYS A 82 -4.76 12.76 -2.69
N ARG A 83 -5.99 12.26 -2.84
CA ARG A 83 -6.88 12.01 -1.69
C ARG A 83 -6.33 10.96 -0.74
N TYR A 84 -5.69 9.91 -1.27
CA TYR A 84 -5.00 8.93 -0.42
C TYR A 84 -3.78 9.54 0.28
N VAL A 85 -2.98 10.36 -0.39
CA VAL A 85 -1.82 11.03 0.24
C VAL A 85 -2.24 12.02 1.31
N GLU A 86 -3.37 12.69 1.11
CA GLU A 86 -3.93 13.69 2.02
C GLU A 86 -4.82 13.08 3.11
N ASN A 87 -4.84 11.75 3.25
CA ASN A 87 -5.70 11.05 4.21
C ASN A 87 -5.37 11.38 5.69
N GLY A 88 -4.12 11.75 5.98
CA GLY A 88 -3.69 12.25 7.29
C GLY A 88 -3.56 11.21 8.42
N GLU A 89 -3.92 9.95 8.19
CA GLU A 89 -4.07 8.95 9.26
C GLU A 89 -3.31 7.65 8.97
N PHE A 90 -3.47 7.10 7.76
CA PHE A 90 -2.97 5.80 7.35
C PHE A 90 -1.71 5.92 6.50
N LEU A 91 -0.81 4.95 6.71
CA LEU A 91 0.40 4.79 5.92
C LEU A 91 0.04 4.40 4.49
N LEU A 92 0.79 4.86 3.50
CA LEU A 92 0.62 4.43 2.10
C LEU A 92 1.61 3.34 1.73
N GLU A 93 1.15 2.33 0.99
CA GLU A 93 2.00 1.51 0.15
C GLU A 93 2.06 2.14 -1.24
N ALA A 94 3.20 2.77 -1.52
CA ALA A 94 3.51 3.37 -2.79
C ALA A 94 3.89 2.27 -3.78
N SER A 95 3.06 2.11 -4.81
CA SER A 95 3.24 1.12 -5.88
C SER A 95 3.71 1.75 -7.19
N ASP A 96 3.75 3.09 -7.25
CA ASP A 96 4.21 3.90 -8.38
C ASP A 96 5.06 5.09 -7.88
N LEU A 97 6.04 5.53 -8.67
CA LEU A 97 6.95 6.62 -8.28
C LEU A 97 6.24 7.98 -8.12
N GLY A 98 5.09 8.18 -8.76
CA GLY A 98 4.23 9.33 -8.52
C GLY A 98 3.78 9.42 -7.06
N VAL A 99 3.42 8.28 -6.44
CA VAL A 99 3.06 8.23 -5.02
C VAL A 99 4.27 8.48 -4.14
N VAL A 100 5.43 7.90 -4.48
CA VAL A 100 6.70 8.16 -3.78
C VAL A 100 7.00 9.66 -3.77
N ASN A 101 6.91 10.32 -4.92
CA ASN A 101 7.17 11.75 -5.05
C ASN A 101 6.17 12.60 -4.24
N MET A 102 4.88 12.29 -4.33
CA MET A 102 3.84 13.00 -3.57
C MET A 102 4.03 12.89 -2.06
N CYS A 103 4.44 11.71 -1.57
CA CYS A 103 4.78 11.48 -0.17
C CYS A 103 6.05 12.26 0.22
N ALA A 104 7.10 12.20 -0.59
CA ALA A 104 8.38 12.88 -0.32
C ALA A 104 8.22 14.40 -0.25
N GLU A 105 7.48 15.00 -1.18
CA GLU A 105 7.17 16.45 -1.19
C GLU A 105 6.48 16.89 0.10
N ARG A 106 5.60 16.04 0.65
CA ARG A 106 4.85 16.29 1.88
C ARG A 106 5.55 15.76 3.14
N ARG A 107 6.73 15.16 3.00
CA ARG A 107 7.50 14.52 4.09
C ARG A 107 6.69 13.46 4.83
N LEU A 108 5.84 12.73 4.11
CA LEU A 108 5.03 11.64 4.66
C LEU A 108 5.80 10.32 4.60
N PRO A 109 5.72 9.48 5.65
CA PRO A 109 6.28 8.14 5.60
C PRO A 109 5.49 7.28 4.61
N PHE A 110 6.16 6.32 3.97
CA PHE A 110 5.51 5.35 3.09
C PHE A 110 6.15 3.97 3.16
N VAL A 111 5.42 2.94 2.72
CA VAL A 111 5.92 1.61 2.38
C VAL A 111 6.24 1.59 0.89
N ALA A 112 7.44 1.17 0.51
CA ALA A 112 7.75 0.84 -0.87
C ALA A 112 7.13 -0.52 -1.19
N GLY A 113 6.07 -0.52 -2.00
CA GLY A 113 5.39 -1.74 -2.46
C GLY A 113 6.23 -2.53 -3.45
N HIS A 114 5.92 -3.81 -3.61
CA HIS A 114 6.67 -4.70 -4.50
C HIS A 114 6.62 -4.23 -5.97
N ALA A 115 5.53 -3.56 -6.37
CA ALA A 115 5.32 -3.05 -7.72
C ALA A 115 6.33 -1.95 -8.14
N LEU A 116 7.04 -1.33 -7.19
CA LEU A 116 8.13 -0.39 -7.50
C LEU A 116 9.34 -1.07 -8.12
N ASN A 117 9.42 -2.40 -8.15
CA ASN A 117 10.48 -3.15 -8.84
C ASN A 117 11.88 -2.70 -8.41
N CYS A 118 12.08 -2.53 -7.10
CA CYS A 118 13.35 -2.07 -6.54
C CYS A 118 14.29 -3.26 -6.30
N TYR A 119 15.31 -3.41 -7.16
CA TYR A 119 16.20 -4.59 -7.18
C TYR A 119 17.64 -4.33 -6.71
N ASN A 120 17.95 -3.14 -6.20
CA ASN A 120 19.32 -2.78 -5.83
C ASN A 120 19.38 -1.92 -4.57
N ALA A 121 20.49 -2.00 -3.83
CA ALA A 121 20.64 -1.28 -2.57
C ALA A 121 20.73 0.24 -2.76
N VAL A 122 21.21 0.71 -3.91
CA VAL A 122 21.32 2.15 -4.22
C VAL A 122 19.94 2.81 -4.23
N THR A 123 18.98 2.23 -4.96
CA THR A 123 17.60 2.72 -5.03
C THR A 123 16.92 2.65 -3.67
N LEU A 124 17.13 1.58 -2.88
CA LEU A 124 16.59 1.52 -1.52
C LEU A 124 17.11 2.65 -0.63
N ARG A 125 18.40 3.00 -0.71
CA ARG A 125 18.96 4.15 0.02
C ARG A 125 18.33 5.47 -0.41
N LEU A 126 17.98 5.64 -1.68
CA LEU A 126 17.28 6.82 -2.16
C LEU A 126 15.85 6.88 -1.60
N LEU A 127 15.12 5.77 -1.66
CA LEU A 127 13.76 5.68 -1.10
C LEU A 127 13.75 5.93 0.42
N LEU A 128 14.75 5.41 1.16
CA LEU A 128 14.91 5.72 2.59
C LEU A 128 15.05 7.22 2.84
N LYS A 129 15.88 7.92 2.05
CA LYS A 129 16.03 9.39 2.15
C LYS A 129 14.74 10.16 1.82
N GLN A 130 13.87 9.56 1.01
CA GLN A 130 12.58 10.15 0.63
C GLN A 130 11.45 9.87 1.63
N GLY A 131 11.67 9.04 2.65
CA GLY A 131 10.66 8.73 3.68
C GLY A 131 10.15 7.28 3.67
N MET A 132 10.78 6.37 2.93
CA MET A 132 10.44 4.95 3.01
C MET A 132 10.72 4.42 4.42
N THR A 133 9.72 3.75 5.00
CA THR A 133 9.78 3.16 6.35
C THR A 133 9.76 1.63 6.33
N ARG A 134 9.28 1.05 5.22
CA ARG A 134 9.25 -0.39 4.98
C ARG A 134 9.42 -0.66 3.49
N TRP A 135 10.05 -1.78 3.16
CA TRP A 135 10.20 -2.26 1.80
C TRP A 135 9.58 -3.65 1.67
N CYS A 136 8.66 -3.79 0.71
CA CYS A 136 8.16 -5.07 0.26
C CYS A 136 9.10 -5.60 -0.84
N MET A 137 9.92 -6.58 -0.47
CA MET A 137 10.92 -7.16 -1.36
C MET A 137 10.25 -7.84 -2.57
N PRO A 138 10.67 -7.53 -3.81
CA PRO A 138 10.19 -8.21 -5.01
C PRO A 138 10.43 -9.72 -4.94
N VAL A 139 9.50 -10.50 -5.50
CA VAL A 139 9.54 -11.97 -5.46
C VAL A 139 10.69 -12.57 -6.26
N GLU A 140 11.26 -11.78 -7.17
CA GLU A 140 12.39 -12.13 -8.04
C GLU A 140 13.73 -12.12 -7.28
N LEU A 141 13.81 -11.44 -6.13
CA LEU A 141 15.03 -11.41 -5.32
C LEU A 141 15.10 -12.62 -4.40
N SER A 142 16.27 -13.26 -4.34
CA SER A 142 16.49 -14.42 -3.47
C SER A 142 16.77 -14.00 -2.03
N ARG A 143 16.59 -14.93 -1.10
CA ARG A 143 17.06 -14.80 0.28
C ARG A 143 18.56 -14.45 0.35
N ASP A 144 19.37 -15.02 -0.54
CA ASP A 144 20.82 -14.80 -0.54
C ASP A 144 21.17 -13.38 -0.99
N TRP A 145 20.40 -12.82 -1.93
CA TRP A 145 20.48 -11.40 -2.27
C TRP A 145 20.13 -10.51 -1.07
N LEU A 146 19.07 -10.85 -0.32
CA LEU A 146 18.68 -10.08 0.87
C LEU A 146 19.76 -10.08 1.95
N ALA A 147 20.49 -11.19 2.10
CA ALA A 147 21.61 -11.28 3.03
C ALA A 147 22.83 -10.44 2.57
N ASN A 148 23.01 -10.26 1.25
CA ASN A 148 24.14 -9.54 0.65
C ASN A 148 23.68 -8.58 -0.46
N PRO A 149 22.96 -7.49 -0.12
CA PRO A 149 22.41 -6.59 -1.12
C PRO A 149 23.53 -5.78 -1.79
N ALA A 150 23.71 -6.00 -3.10
CA ALA A 150 24.65 -5.25 -3.93
C ALA A 150 24.25 -3.77 -4.12
#